data_AF-Q8F7E2-F1
#
_entry.id   AF-Q8F7E2-F1
#
_cell.length_a   1.000
_cell.length_b   1.000
_cell.length_c   1.000
_cell.angle_alpha   90.00
_cell.angle_beta   90.00
_cell.angle_gamma   90.00
#
_symmetry.space_group_name_H-M   'P 1'
#
loop_
_entity.id
_entity.type
_entity.pdbx_description
1 polymer ?
#
loop_
_entity_poly.entity_id
_entity_poly.type
_entity_poly.pdbx_seq_one_letter_code
_entity_poly.pdbx_strand_id
1 'polypeptide(L)'
;MSNSVENLDQILNSISKFYGDAWLSLVTVLATIIGASVAIVGVIIPLIIAYLQRRQQSNQFAAMLMEKDKEIHDKIEDLKKSINSDNEKLQQMLKETLDSAYSEKEKYLLEKIENVKISSEGAIYHVQGIIYSFNERDIDSILSYISASKAYLKSDNEYNLATVCSNIKNMATPLKAADLQSRKGKQVTIELLNLIDDLKNKTKAGSIKKLGNDIEDAFFFIKNT
;
A
#
# COMPACT_ATOMS: atom_id res chain seq x y z
N MET A 1 -85.58 9.02 -105.90
CA MET A 1 -85.06 10.00 -104.92
C MET A 1 -84.82 9.41 -103.52
N SER A 2 -85.17 8.13 -103.22
CA SER A 2 -84.90 7.53 -101.89
C SER A 2 -83.48 6.96 -101.73
N ASN A 3 -82.82 6.48 -102.79
CA ASN A 3 -81.49 5.85 -102.69
C ASN A 3 -80.33 6.82 -102.37
N SER A 4 -80.48 8.12 -102.61
CA SER A 4 -79.43 9.12 -102.32
C SER A 4 -79.45 9.56 -100.86
N VAL A 5 -80.60 9.52 -100.20
CA VAL A 5 -80.75 9.87 -98.79
C VAL A 5 -80.26 8.71 -97.90
N GLU A 6 -80.60 7.47 -98.25
CA GLU A 6 -80.07 6.27 -97.56
C GLU A 6 -78.53 6.17 -97.62
N ASN A 7 -77.93 6.52 -98.77
CA ASN A 7 -76.46 6.54 -98.91
C ASN A 7 -75.81 7.64 -98.05
N LEU A 8 -76.47 8.81 -97.91
CA LEU A 8 -75.94 9.93 -97.12
C LEU A 8 -76.01 9.61 -95.62
N ASP A 9 -77.10 8.98 -95.17
CA ASP A 9 -77.24 8.52 -93.78
C ASP A 9 -76.25 7.38 -93.46
N GLN A 10 -75.96 6.49 -94.40
CA GLN A 10 -74.93 5.46 -94.22
C GLN A 10 -73.51 6.05 -94.11
N ILE A 11 -73.21 7.08 -94.90
CA ILE A 11 -71.93 7.79 -94.84
C ILE A 11 -71.81 8.56 -93.52
N LEU A 12 -72.85 9.30 -93.12
CA LEU A 12 -72.89 10.01 -91.85
C LEU A 12 -72.76 9.06 -90.64
N ASN A 13 -73.42 7.91 -90.69
CA ASN A 13 -73.29 6.88 -89.65
C ASN A 13 -71.89 6.27 -89.61
N SER A 14 -71.25 6.06 -90.76
CA SER A 14 -69.88 5.53 -90.83
C SER A 14 -68.85 6.54 -90.30
N ILE A 15 -69.03 7.82 -90.62
CA ILE A 15 -68.18 8.90 -90.10
C ILE A 15 -68.38 9.05 -88.58
N SER A 16 -69.63 9.10 -88.12
CA SER A 16 -69.95 9.18 -86.69
C SER A 16 -69.38 7.99 -85.91
N LYS A 17 -69.47 6.78 -86.47
CA LYS A 17 -68.89 5.56 -85.89
C LYS A 17 -67.36 5.59 -85.88
N PHE A 18 -66.72 6.06 -86.95
CA PHE A 18 -65.25 6.21 -86.99
C PHE A 18 -64.75 7.19 -85.91
N TYR A 19 -65.39 8.35 -85.76
CA TYR A 19 -65.03 9.31 -84.72
C TYR A 19 -65.35 8.79 -83.31
N GLY A 20 -66.46 8.07 -83.14
CA GLY A 20 -66.83 7.42 -81.88
C GLY A 20 -65.80 6.37 -81.45
N ASP A 21 -65.39 5.49 -82.37
CA ASP A 21 -64.40 4.44 -82.12
C ASP A 21 -62.99 5.02 -81.90
N ALA A 22 -62.61 6.05 -82.67
CA ALA A 22 -61.34 6.76 -82.47
C ALA A 22 -61.27 7.46 -81.10
N TRP A 23 -62.37 8.08 -80.67
CA TRP A 23 -62.47 8.70 -79.34
C TRP A 23 -62.42 7.66 -78.23
N LEU A 24 -63.18 6.56 -78.37
CA LEU A 24 -63.16 5.46 -77.39
C LEU A 24 -61.76 4.86 -77.27
N SER A 25 -61.07 4.65 -78.39
CA SER A 25 -59.68 4.16 -78.42
C SER A 25 -58.73 5.13 -77.73
N LEU A 26 -58.83 6.43 -78.03
CA LEU A 26 -58.03 7.47 -77.38
C LEU A 26 -58.25 7.50 -75.85
N VAL A 27 -59.51 7.49 -75.42
CA VAL A 27 -59.89 7.47 -73.99
C VAL A 27 -59.37 6.21 -73.30
N THR A 28 -59.46 5.06 -73.96
CA THR A 28 -58.98 3.78 -73.42
C THR A 28 -57.45 3.79 -73.26
N VAL A 29 -56.71 4.28 -74.26
CA VAL A 29 -55.25 4.44 -74.18
C VAL A 29 -54.87 5.39 -73.05
N LEU A 30 -55.54 6.54 -72.93
CA LEU A 30 -55.26 7.53 -71.89
C LEU A 30 -55.54 6.97 -70.48
N ALA A 31 -56.67 6.28 -70.30
CA ALA A 31 -57.02 5.62 -69.05
C ALA A 31 -56.01 4.53 -68.67
N THR A 32 -55.48 3.79 -69.64
CA THR A 32 -54.47 2.75 -69.42
C THR A 32 -53.14 3.36 -68.98
N ILE A 33 -52.71 4.45 -69.61
CA ILE A 33 -51.47 5.17 -69.24
C ILE A 33 -51.59 5.77 -67.84
N ILE A 34 -52.71 6.42 -67.52
CA ILE A 34 -52.95 7.00 -66.19
C ILE A 34 -52.98 5.87 -65.15
N GLY A 35 -53.71 4.78 -65.41
CA GLY A 35 -53.78 3.62 -64.51
C GLY A 35 -52.41 2.99 -64.26
N ALA A 36 -51.61 2.78 -65.31
CA ALA A 36 -50.25 2.28 -65.19
C ALA A 36 -49.34 3.23 -64.40
N SER A 37 -49.47 4.54 -64.61
CA SER A 37 -48.69 5.57 -63.90
C SER A 37 -49.02 5.57 -62.41
N VAL A 38 -50.31 5.48 -62.05
CA VAL A 38 -50.75 5.39 -60.65
C VAL A 38 -50.26 4.10 -59.99
N ALA A 39 -50.26 2.97 -60.69
CA ALA A 39 -49.74 1.72 -60.16
C ALA A 39 -48.21 1.76 -59.94
N ILE A 40 -47.45 2.33 -60.87
CA ILE A 40 -45.99 2.46 -60.75
C ILE A 40 -45.64 3.41 -59.61
N VAL A 41 -46.22 4.61 -59.59
CA VAL A 41 -45.91 5.65 -58.60
C VAL A 41 -46.50 5.30 -57.22
N GLY A 42 -47.68 4.72 -57.18
CA GLY A 42 -48.40 4.41 -55.94
C GLY A 42 -47.97 3.10 -55.27
N VAL A 43 -47.44 2.13 -56.01
CA VAL A 43 -47.13 0.79 -55.47
C VAL A 43 -45.68 0.41 -55.68
N ILE A 44 -45.18 0.45 -56.93
CA ILE A 44 -43.84 -0.05 -57.25
C ILE A 44 -42.74 0.83 -56.64
N ILE A 45 -42.82 2.15 -56.82
CA ILE A 45 -41.82 3.08 -56.29
C ILE A 45 -41.73 3.00 -54.75
N PRO A 46 -42.84 3.06 -53.99
CA PRO A 46 -42.81 2.90 -52.53
C PRO A 46 -42.21 1.56 -52.07
N LEU A 47 -42.48 0.45 -52.77
CA LEU A 47 -41.87 -0.85 -52.47
C LEU A 47 -40.36 -0.84 -52.65
N ILE A 48 -39.86 -0.24 -53.74
CA ILE A 48 -38.42 -0.11 -53.99
C ILE A 48 -37.77 0.79 -52.92
N ILE A 49 -38.39 1.92 -52.59
CA ILE A 49 -37.91 2.83 -51.54
C ILE A 49 -37.87 2.10 -50.18
N ALA A 50 -38.94 1.39 -49.81
CA ALA A 50 -39.00 0.63 -48.57
C ALA A 50 -37.92 -0.45 -48.50
N TYR A 51 -37.65 -1.14 -49.61
CA TYR A 51 -36.57 -2.13 -49.71
C TYR A 51 -35.18 -1.49 -49.51
N LEU A 52 -34.91 -0.39 -50.21
CA LEU A 52 -33.63 0.33 -50.09
C LEU A 52 -33.43 0.92 -48.69
N GLN A 53 -34.48 1.52 -48.11
CA GLN A 53 -34.45 2.04 -46.74
C GLN A 53 -34.19 0.93 -45.72
N ARG A 54 -34.87 -0.22 -45.84
CA ARG A 54 -34.66 -1.36 -44.94
C ARG A 54 -33.23 -1.88 -45.04
N ARG A 55 -32.66 -1.97 -46.24
CA ARG A 55 -31.27 -2.38 -46.45
C ARG A 55 -30.29 -1.37 -45.85
N GLN A 56 -30.53 -0.08 -46.04
CA GLN A 56 -29.69 0.98 -45.48
C GLN A 56 -29.75 1.00 -43.95
N GLN A 57 -30.94 0.88 -43.35
CA GLN A 57 -31.11 0.79 -41.90
C GLN A 57 -30.41 -0.43 -41.32
N SER A 58 -30.52 -1.59 -41.97
CA SER A 58 -29.81 -2.80 -41.56
C SER A 58 -28.29 -2.59 -41.53
N ASN A 59 -27.73 -1.95 -42.55
CA ASN A 59 -26.30 -1.67 -42.61
C ASN A 59 -25.86 -0.64 -41.55
N GLN A 60 -26.67 0.41 -41.33
CA GLN A 60 -26.40 1.40 -40.30
C GLN A 60 -26.46 0.78 -38.90
N PHE A 61 -27.42 -0.09 -38.64
CA PHE A 61 -27.54 -0.80 -37.37
C PHE A 61 -26.35 -1.74 -37.13
N ALA A 62 -25.91 -2.47 -38.15
CA ALA A 62 -24.72 -3.32 -38.06
C ALA A 62 -23.43 -2.50 -37.80
N ALA A 63 -23.27 -1.36 -38.49
CA ALA A 63 -22.14 -0.47 -38.26
C ALA A 63 -22.14 0.12 -36.84
N MET A 64 -23.32 0.53 -36.34
CA MET A 64 -23.49 1.06 -34.99
C MET A 64 -23.18 0.00 -33.92
N LEU A 65 -23.59 -1.25 -34.14
CA LEU A 65 -23.24 -2.37 -33.26
C LEU A 65 -21.73 -2.62 -33.24
N MET A 66 -21.08 -2.64 -34.41
CA MET A 66 -19.61 -2.80 -34.48
C MET A 66 -18.86 -1.66 -33.78
N GLU A 67 -19.32 -0.42 -33.92
CA GLU A 67 -18.73 0.73 -33.23
C GLU A 67 -18.90 0.61 -31.72
N LYS A 68 -20.08 0.18 -31.25
CA LYS A 68 -20.34 -0.04 -29.82
C LYS A 68 -19.54 -1.20 -29.24
N ASP A 69 -19.42 -2.30 -29.96
CA ASP A 69 -18.60 -3.44 -29.54
C ASP A 69 -17.13 -3.04 -29.43
N LYS A 70 -16.63 -2.23 -30.38
CA LYS A 70 -15.27 -1.68 -30.31
C LYS A 70 -15.10 -0.77 -29.10
N GLU A 71 -16.03 0.16 -28.86
CA GLU A 71 -15.98 1.06 -27.70
C GLU A 71 -15.97 0.30 -26.37
N ILE A 72 -16.77 -0.78 -26.28
CA ILE A 72 -16.80 -1.66 -25.11
C ILE A 72 -15.48 -2.41 -24.97
N HIS A 73 -14.92 -2.92 -26.06
CA HIS A 73 -13.65 -3.63 -26.06
C HIS A 73 -12.50 -2.74 -25.58
N ASP A 74 -12.40 -1.54 -26.14
CA ASP A 74 -11.38 -0.54 -25.78
C ASP A 74 -11.49 -0.18 -24.29
N LYS A 75 -12.72 0.06 -23.79
CA LYS A 75 -12.96 0.30 -22.36
C LYS A 75 -12.55 -0.87 -21.46
N ILE A 76 -12.79 -2.10 -21.89
CA ILE A 76 -12.38 -3.30 -21.15
C ILE A 76 -10.85 -3.39 -21.10
N GLU A 77 -10.17 -3.09 -22.20
CA GLU A 77 -8.71 -3.12 -22.26
C GLU A 77 -8.09 -2.03 -21.37
N ASP A 78 -8.64 -0.82 -21.39
CA ASP A 78 -8.21 0.28 -20.52
C ASP A 78 -8.44 -0.04 -19.04
N LEU A 79 -9.60 -0.61 -18.68
CA LEU A 79 -9.86 -1.06 -17.31
C LEU A 79 -8.89 -2.16 -16.87
N LYS A 80 -8.56 -3.10 -17.74
CA LYS A 80 -7.54 -4.14 -17.45
C LYS A 80 -6.17 -3.53 -17.20
N LYS A 81 -5.75 -2.56 -18.03
CA LYS A 81 -4.47 -1.85 -17.84
C LYS A 81 -4.46 -1.07 -16.52
N SER A 82 -5.55 -0.38 -16.19
CA SER A 82 -5.69 0.34 -14.93
C SER A 82 -5.59 -0.61 -13.73
N ILE A 83 -6.35 -1.70 -13.73
CA ILE A 83 -6.33 -2.71 -12.65
C ILE A 83 -4.93 -3.30 -12.48
N ASN A 84 -4.23 -3.61 -13.58
CA ASN A 84 -2.87 -4.13 -13.49
C ASN A 84 -1.89 -3.10 -12.90
N SER A 85 -1.97 -1.84 -13.35
CA SER A 85 -1.13 -0.77 -12.80
C SER A 85 -1.39 -0.52 -11.32
N ASP A 86 -2.67 -0.55 -10.92
CA ASP A 86 -3.05 -0.38 -9.52
C ASP A 86 -2.60 -1.56 -8.66
N ASN A 87 -2.70 -2.80 -9.17
CA ASN A 87 -2.18 -3.99 -8.51
C ASN A 87 -0.66 -3.93 -8.33
N GLU A 88 0.11 -3.51 -9.35
CA GLU A 88 1.56 -3.36 -9.25
C GLU A 88 1.95 -2.33 -8.18
N LYS A 89 1.28 -1.17 -8.16
CA LYS A 89 1.49 -0.15 -7.12
C LYS A 89 1.17 -0.68 -5.74
N LEU A 90 0.05 -1.40 -5.59
CA LEU A 90 -0.38 -1.92 -4.30
C LEU A 90 0.56 -3.02 -3.79
N GLN A 91 1.07 -3.87 -4.68
CA GLN A 91 2.11 -4.85 -4.36
C GLN A 91 3.41 -4.17 -3.92
N GLN A 92 3.83 -3.11 -4.61
CA GLN A 92 5.03 -2.36 -4.23
C GLN A 92 4.86 -1.69 -2.86
N MET A 93 3.75 -0.98 -2.63
CA MET A 93 3.46 -0.36 -1.33
C MET A 93 3.38 -1.39 -0.20
N LEU A 94 2.76 -2.54 -0.45
CA LEU A 94 2.69 -3.63 0.51
C LEU A 94 4.09 -4.14 0.85
N LYS A 95 4.94 -4.36 -0.16
CA LYS A 95 6.32 -4.81 0.04
C LYS A 95 7.13 -3.82 0.87
N GLU A 96 7.09 -2.54 0.52
CA GLU A 96 7.80 -1.48 1.25
C GLU A 96 7.34 -1.37 2.71
N THR A 97 6.03 -1.47 2.94
CA THR A 97 5.44 -1.46 4.29
C THR A 97 5.90 -2.67 5.10
N LEU A 98 5.90 -3.86 4.46
CA LEU A 98 6.32 -5.10 5.07
C LEU A 98 7.81 -5.04 5.45
N ASP A 99 8.67 -4.64 4.52
CA ASP A 99 10.12 -4.53 4.71
C ASP A 99 10.44 -3.53 5.85
N SER A 100 9.75 -2.40 5.91
CA SER A 100 9.89 -1.43 6.99
C SER A 100 9.48 -2.01 8.35
N ALA A 101 8.32 -2.68 8.42
CA ALA A 101 7.83 -3.28 9.66
C ALA A 101 8.74 -4.42 10.14
N TYR A 102 9.26 -5.24 9.22
CA TYR A 102 10.23 -6.28 9.53
C TYR A 102 11.53 -5.69 10.07
N SER A 103 12.08 -4.67 9.41
CA SER A 103 13.34 -4.04 9.83
C SER A 103 13.22 -3.39 11.22
N GLU A 104 12.12 -2.70 11.50
CA GLU A 104 11.86 -2.12 12.82
C GLU A 104 11.75 -3.20 13.89
N LYS A 105 11.02 -4.29 13.59
CA LYS A 105 10.86 -5.40 14.52
C LYS A 105 12.17 -6.13 14.79
N GLU A 106 12.98 -6.35 13.76
CA GLU A 106 14.30 -6.95 13.87
C GLU A 106 15.22 -6.10 14.75
N LYS A 107 15.28 -4.78 14.50
CA LYS A 107 16.06 -3.85 15.31
C LYS A 107 15.64 -3.89 16.78
N TYR A 108 14.34 -3.84 17.07
CA TYR A 108 13.81 -3.94 18.43
C TYR A 108 14.20 -5.27 19.11
N LEU A 109 14.13 -6.39 18.38
CA LEU A 109 14.52 -7.70 18.92
C LEU A 109 16.02 -7.80 19.18
N LEU A 110 16.86 -7.27 18.29
CA LEU A 110 18.30 -7.21 18.47
C LEU A 110 18.69 -6.37 19.68
N GLU A 111 18.08 -5.19 19.85
CA GLU A 111 18.26 -4.34 21.04
C GLU A 111 17.84 -5.07 22.32
N LYS A 112 16.72 -5.80 22.28
CA LYS A 112 16.26 -6.59 23.44
C LYS A 112 17.21 -7.74 23.78
N ILE A 113 17.73 -8.44 22.77
CA ILE A 113 18.70 -9.53 22.96
C ILE A 113 19.99 -8.98 23.57
N GLU A 114 20.50 -7.86 23.05
CA GLU A 114 21.71 -7.22 23.58
C GLU A 114 21.49 -6.75 25.03
N ASN A 115 20.33 -6.18 25.36
CA ASN A 115 20.00 -5.81 26.73
C ASN A 115 19.94 -7.02 27.68
N VAL A 116 19.35 -8.13 27.25
CA VAL A 116 19.35 -9.38 28.03
C VAL A 116 20.77 -9.88 28.24
N LYS A 117 21.59 -9.90 27.18
CA LYS A 117 22.99 -10.33 27.24
C LYS A 117 23.78 -9.49 28.25
N ILE A 118 23.69 -8.16 28.17
CA ILE A 118 24.36 -7.25 29.11
C ILE A 118 23.86 -7.50 30.54
N SER A 119 22.55 -7.64 30.75
CA SER A 119 22.00 -7.95 32.08
C SER A 119 22.47 -9.31 32.61
N SER A 120 22.67 -10.31 31.74
CA SER A 120 23.21 -11.62 32.12
C SER A 120 24.71 -11.54 32.46
N GLU A 121 25.50 -10.77 31.71
CA GLU A 121 26.89 -10.46 32.06
C GLU A 121 26.97 -9.80 33.45
N GLY A 122 26.08 -8.85 33.73
CA GLY A 122 25.94 -8.24 35.05
C GLY A 122 25.67 -9.26 36.16
N ALA A 123 24.77 -10.23 35.92
CA ALA A 123 24.47 -11.29 36.87
C ALA A 123 25.67 -12.21 37.14
N ILE A 124 26.45 -12.55 36.10
CA ILE A 124 27.68 -13.33 36.25
C ILE A 124 28.67 -12.59 37.15
N TYR A 125 28.92 -11.31 36.89
CA TYR A 125 29.81 -10.49 37.72
C TYR A 125 29.30 -10.31 39.15
N HIS A 126 27.98 -10.18 39.34
CA HIS A 126 27.38 -10.09 40.67
C HIS A 126 27.65 -11.37 41.48
N VAL A 127 27.41 -12.54 40.89
CA VAL A 127 27.68 -13.83 41.53
C VAL A 127 29.18 -14.00 41.79
N GLN A 128 30.05 -13.61 40.86
CA GLN A 128 31.50 -13.63 41.07
C GLN A 128 31.92 -12.74 42.25
N GLY A 129 31.34 -11.55 42.38
CA GLY A 129 31.59 -10.65 43.50
C GLY A 129 31.20 -11.27 44.83
N ILE A 130 30.06 -11.97 44.89
CA ILE A 130 29.61 -12.72 46.08
C ILE A 130 30.61 -13.83 46.43
N ILE A 131 31.05 -14.60 45.43
CA ILE A 131 32.02 -15.69 45.64
C ILE A 131 33.36 -15.13 46.15
N TYR A 132 33.85 -14.02 45.60
CA TYR A 132 35.09 -13.41 46.08
C TYR A 132 34.96 -12.83 47.49
N SER A 133 33.80 -12.25 47.81
CA SER A 133 33.51 -11.80 49.17
C SER A 133 33.53 -12.95 50.17
N PHE A 134 32.89 -14.08 49.83
CA PHE A 134 32.87 -15.27 50.68
C PHE A 134 34.28 -15.84 50.92
N ASN A 135 35.19 -15.65 49.97
CA ASN A 135 36.58 -16.09 50.05
C ASN A 135 37.55 -15.02 50.58
N GLU A 136 37.04 -13.94 51.19
CA GLU A 136 37.85 -12.84 51.75
C GLU A 136 38.78 -12.15 50.74
N ARG A 137 38.36 -12.11 49.47
CA ARG A 137 39.08 -11.44 48.37
C ARG A 137 38.43 -10.10 48.03
N ASP A 138 38.48 -9.16 48.97
CA ASP A 138 37.71 -7.91 48.92
C ASP A 138 37.97 -7.06 47.67
N ILE A 139 39.23 -6.92 47.26
CA ILE A 139 39.61 -6.17 46.05
C ILE A 139 39.01 -6.79 44.78
N ASP A 140 39.05 -8.12 44.65
CA ASP A 140 38.47 -8.81 43.49
C ASP A 140 36.93 -8.75 43.55
N SER A 141 36.34 -8.83 44.74
CA SER A 141 34.90 -8.67 44.96
C SER A 141 34.39 -7.31 44.49
N ILE A 142 35.08 -6.22 44.89
CA ILE A 142 34.72 -4.86 44.46
C ILE A 142 34.84 -4.69 42.95
N LEU A 143 35.90 -5.19 42.32
CA LEU A 143 36.04 -5.11 40.85
C LEU A 143 34.91 -5.86 40.12
N SER A 144 34.50 -7.02 40.63
CA SER A 144 33.37 -7.77 40.10
C SER A 144 32.06 -7.01 40.30
N TYR A 145 31.82 -6.42 41.47
CA TYR A 145 30.64 -5.59 41.68
C TYR A 145 30.63 -4.32 40.82
N ILE A 146 31.75 -3.63 40.63
CA ILE A 146 31.83 -2.48 39.71
C ILE A 146 31.45 -2.90 38.29
N SER A 147 31.96 -4.04 37.82
CA SER A 147 31.64 -4.58 36.50
C SER A 147 30.15 -4.91 36.37
N ALA A 148 29.55 -5.51 37.40
CA ALA A 148 28.11 -5.77 37.45
C ALA A 148 27.29 -4.48 37.45
N SER A 149 27.68 -3.47 38.23
CA SER A 149 27.01 -2.17 38.25
C SER A 149 27.02 -1.48 36.89
N LYS A 150 28.15 -1.49 36.17
CA LYS A 150 28.22 -0.94 34.80
C LYS A 150 27.30 -1.69 33.83
N ALA A 151 27.23 -3.01 33.92
CA ALA A 151 26.35 -3.81 33.10
C ALA A 151 24.87 -3.50 33.40
N TYR A 152 24.47 -3.47 34.67
CA TYR A 152 23.09 -3.14 35.06
C TYR A 152 22.71 -1.69 34.77
N LEU A 153 23.66 -0.76 34.83
CA LEU A 153 23.45 0.62 34.40
C LEU A 153 23.19 0.68 32.89
N LYS A 154 23.94 -0.07 32.09
CA LYS A 154 23.78 -0.12 30.63
C LYS A 154 22.50 -0.84 30.19
N SER A 155 22.03 -1.82 30.96
CA SER A 155 20.79 -2.56 30.67
C SER A 155 19.55 -1.99 31.36
N ASP A 156 19.64 -0.78 31.94
CA ASP A 156 18.56 -0.11 32.69
C ASP A 156 17.91 -0.97 33.80
N ASN A 157 18.71 -1.80 34.50
CA ASN A 157 18.24 -2.67 35.57
C ASN A 157 18.49 -2.04 36.95
N GLU A 158 17.64 -1.09 37.33
CA GLU A 158 17.80 -0.29 38.56
C GLU A 158 17.81 -1.13 39.85
N TYR A 159 16.99 -2.18 39.92
CA TYR A 159 16.87 -3.01 41.11
C TYR A 159 18.17 -3.76 41.43
N ASN A 160 18.74 -4.43 40.41
CA ASN A 160 20.00 -5.14 40.60
C ASN A 160 21.18 -4.17 40.74
N LEU A 161 21.14 -3.03 40.04
CA LEU A 161 22.12 -1.96 40.23
C LEU A 161 22.17 -1.49 41.69
N ALA A 162 21.02 -1.18 42.29
CA ALA A 162 20.93 -0.75 43.68
C ALA A 162 21.49 -1.81 44.64
N THR A 163 21.20 -3.09 44.38
CA THR A 163 21.71 -4.22 45.18
C THR A 163 23.23 -4.31 45.12
N VAL A 164 23.81 -4.27 43.91
CA VAL A 164 25.26 -4.36 43.73
C VAL A 164 25.97 -3.12 44.29
N CYS A 165 25.43 -1.92 44.10
CA CYS A 165 25.97 -0.69 44.69
C CYS A 165 25.96 -0.72 46.22
N SER A 166 24.92 -1.30 46.84
CA SER A 166 24.88 -1.55 48.28
C SER A 166 25.98 -2.51 48.72
N ASN A 167 26.24 -3.58 47.95
CA ASN A 167 27.34 -4.49 48.22
C ASN A 167 28.70 -3.80 48.12
N ILE A 168 28.92 -2.94 47.12
CA ILE A 168 30.14 -2.12 47.00
C ILE A 168 30.33 -1.26 48.25
N LYS A 169 29.27 -0.55 48.67
CA LYS A 169 29.29 0.27 49.89
C LYS A 169 29.67 -0.54 51.13
N ASN A 170 29.11 -1.73 51.30
CA ASN A 170 29.39 -2.58 52.46
C ASN A 170 30.85 -3.08 52.48
N MET A 171 31.50 -3.18 51.31
CA MET A 171 32.92 -3.55 51.20
C MET A 171 33.89 -2.41 51.56
N ALA A 172 33.42 -1.19 51.81
CA ALA A 172 34.29 -0.11 52.27
C ALA A 172 34.88 -0.38 53.66
N THR A 173 34.10 -1.03 54.55
CA THR A 173 34.48 -1.30 55.94
C THR A 173 35.67 -2.27 56.10
N PRO A 174 35.71 -3.44 55.43
CA PRO A 174 36.84 -4.36 55.56
C PRO A 174 38.12 -3.90 54.85
N LEU A 175 38.04 -2.92 53.93
CA LEU A 175 39.19 -2.49 53.14
C LEU A 175 40.23 -1.74 53.97
N LYS A 176 41.50 -2.17 53.90
CA LYS A 176 42.61 -1.44 54.55
C LYS A 176 43.27 -0.51 53.54
N ALA A 177 43.76 0.65 54.01
CA ALA A 177 44.48 1.61 53.17
C ALA A 177 45.70 1.00 52.45
N ALA A 178 46.32 -0.02 53.05
CA ALA A 178 47.43 -0.76 52.44
C ALA A 178 47.01 -1.56 51.19
N ASP A 179 45.77 -2.08 51.15
CA ASP A 179 45.27 -2.89 50.03
C ASP A 179 45.12 -2.04 48.76
N LEU A 180 44.81 -0.74 48.93
CA LEU A 180 44.67 0.24 47.86
C LEU A 180 46.01 0.66 47.22
N GLN A 181 47.13 0.46 47.92
CA GLN A 181 48.47 0.76 47.38
C GLN A 181 48.95 -0.30 46.36
N SER A 182 48.32 -1.48 46.36
CA SER A 182 48.59 -2.54 45.39
C SER A 182 48.17 -2.13 43.96
N ARG A 183 48.72 -2.81 42.94
CA ARG A 183 48.34 -2.57 41.53
C ARG A 183 46.82 -2.72 41.31
N LYS A 184 46.21 -3.75 41.91
CA LYS A 184 44.76 -3.98 41.82
C LYS A 184 43.96 -2.98 42.65
N GLY A 185 44.48 -2.56 43.80
CA GLY A 185 43.89 -1.50 44.62
C GLY A 185 43.76 -0.17 43.87
N LYS A 186 44.82 0.26 43.17
CA LYS A 186 44.78 1.44 42.29
C LYS A 186 43.77 1.30 41.15
N GLN A 187 43.64 0.09 40.60
CA GLN A 187 42.61 -0.19 39.59
C GLN A 187 41.20 -0.03 40.17
N VAL A 188 40.94 -0.56 41.38
CA VAL A 188 39.66 -0.35 42.09
C VAL A 188 39.36 1.13 42.24
N THR A 189 40.32 1.94 42.70
CA THR A 189 40.14 3.39 42.86
C THR A 189 39.69 4.06 41.57
N ILE A 190 40.38 3.80 40.46
CA ILE A 190 40.05 4.39 39.15
C ILE A 190 38.66 3.95 38.70
N GLU A 191 38.38 2.65 38.74
CA GLU A 191 37.13 2.09 38.27
C GLU A 191 35.93 2.51 39.12
N LEU A 192 36.14 2.70 40.43
CA LEU A 192 35.13 3.17 41.37
C LEU A 192 34.79 4.65 41.13
N LEU A 193 35.80 5.50 40.92
CA LEU A 193 35.58 6.91 40.58
C LEU A 193 34.84 7.06 39.25
N ASN A 194 35.19 6.25 38.25
CA ASN A 194 34.48 6.22 36.97
C ASN A 194 33.01 5.79 37.16
N LEU A 195 32.76 4.76 37.96
CA LEU A 195 31.39 4.32 38.27
C LEU A 195 30.59 5.41 39.00
N ILE A 196 31.21 6.10 39.98
CA ILE A 196 30.56 7.21 40.70
C ILE A 196 30.19 8.33 39.72
N ASP A 197 31.08 8.69 38.80
CA ASP A 197 30.80 9.68 37.76
C ASP A 197 29.64 9.24 36.86
N ASP A 198 29.66 8.00 36.39
CA ASP A 198 28.59 7.41 35.57
C ASP A 198 27.23 7.48 36.28
N LEU A 199 27.18 7.10 37.57
CA LEU A 199 25.96 7.11 38.38
C LEU A 199 25.44 8.52 38.70
N LYS A 200 26.34 9.51 38.83
CA LYS A 200 25.96 10.87 39.23
C LYS A 200 25.63 11.78 38.06
N ASN A 201 26.33 11.61 36.94
CA ASN A 201 26.35 12.58 35.85
C ASN A 201 25.79 12.03 34.54
N LYS A 202 25.76 10.71 34.32
CA LYS A 202 25.25 10.13 33.07
C LYS A 202 23.81 9.62 33.15
N THR A 203 23.22 9.58 34.35
CA THR A 203 21.82 9.17 34.54
C THR A 203 20.90 10.30 34.97
N LYS A 204 19.70 10.35 34.37
CA LYS A 204 18.67 11.36 34.65
C LYS A 204 17.87 11.08 35.94
N ALA A 205 17.91 9.85 36.45
CA ALA A 205 17.11 9.43 37.60
C ALA A 205 17.77 9.82 38.93
N GLY A 206 17.03 10.53 39.78
CA GLY A 206 17.51 10.96 41.11
C GLY A 206 17.85 9.80 42.06
N SER A 207 17.18 8.65 41.91
CA SER A 207 17.47 7.41 42.66
C SER A 207 18.86 6.86 42.37
N ILE A 208 19.27 6.82 41.10
CA ILE A 208 20.59 6.33 40.68
C ILE A 208 21.71 7.27 41.16
N LYS A 209 21.48 8.59 41.08
CA LYS A 209 22.43 9.59 41.59
C LYS A 209 22.71 9.42 43.07
N LYS A 210 21.70 9.04 43.87
CA LYS A 210 21.87 8.74 45.29
C LYS A 210 22.82 7.55 45.51
N LEU A 211 22.74 6.49 44.70
CA LEU A 211 23.66 5.36 44.79
C LEU A 211 25.13 5.80 44.60
N GLY A 212 25.37 6.71 43.64
CA GLY A 212 26.70 7.28 43.42
C GLY A 212 27.21 8.06 44.62
N ASN A 213 26.37 8.89 45.24
CA ASN A 213 26.72 9.61 46.47
C ASN A 213 26.97 8.64 47.64
N ASP A 214 26.12 7.63 47.81
CA ASP A 214 26.23 6.65 48.91
C ASP A 214 27.55 5.85 48.82
N ILE A 215 28.03 5.54 47.61
CA ILE A 215 29.33 4.90 47.38
C ILE A 215 30.46 5.90 47.64
N GLU A 216 30.35 7.13 47.11
CA GLU A 216 31.36 8.18 47.29
C GLU A 216 31.60 8.50 48.77
N ASP A 217 30.53 8.58 49.56
CA ASP A 217 30.58 8.80 51.00
C ASP A 217 31.22 7.61 51.73
N ALA A 218 30.92 6.37 51.31
CA ALA A 218 31.51 5.18 51.92
C ALA A 218 33.02 5.06 51.66
N PHE A 219 33.48 5.53 50.50
CA PHE A 219 34.88 5.50 50.08
C PHE A 219 35.57 6.87 50.16
N PHE A 220 35.11 7.78 51.03
CA PHE A 220 35.65 9.14 51.13
C PHE A 220 37.17 9.18 51.34
N PHE A 221 37.74 8.16 52.00
CA PHE A 221 39.18 8.04 52.27
C PHE A 221 40.02 7.83 51.01
N ILE A 222 39.43 7.29 49.93
CA ILE A 222 40.11 7.06 48.65
C ILE A 222 40.50 8.38 47.97
N LYS A 223 39.74 9.47 48.17
CA LYS A 223 40.05 10.79 47.59
C LYS A 223 41.29 11.46 48.20
N ASN A 224 41.74 10.99 49.35
CA ASN A 224 42.85 11.58 50.11
C ASN A 224 44.13 10.73 50.05
N THR A 225 44.18 9.73 49.16
CA THR A 225 45.31 8.81 48.97
C THR A 225 45.94 9.01 47.60
#